data_AF-A0A7S2YF92-F1
#
_entry.id   AF-A0A7S2YF92-F1
#
_cell.length_a   1.000
_cell.length_b   1.000
_cell.length_c   1.000
_cell.angle_alpha   90.00
_cell.angle_beta   90.00
_cell.angle_gamma   90.00
#
_symmetry.space_group_name_H-M   'P 1'
#
loop_
_entity.id
_entity.type
_entity.pdbx_description
1 polymer ?
#
loop_
_entity_poly.entity_id
_entity_poly.type
_entity_poly.pdbx_seq_one_letter_code
_entity_poly.pdbx_strand_id
1 'polypeptide(L)'
;YTNYRAIVSIDSDDDIFGVYYICPMKIVEERRRDVAQYLAAVNYKVMLGHFDLDFRDGEVRFKISTILKGSKLSREMVKQMVGISMKTMDRFFPGIMAVEFGNVAFLDALENVEQSNAAVPPPAQSQ
;
A
#
# COMPACT_ATOMS: atom_id res chain seq x y z
N TYR A 1 -10.08 14.84 -1.82
CA TYR A 1 -9.11 14.08 -1.00
C TYR A 1 -9.81 12.83 -0.52
N THR A 2 -9.34 11.65 -0.94
CA THR A 2 -9.83 10.38 -0.39
C THR A 2 -9.38 10.28 1.06
N ASN A 3 -10.30 10.10 2.00
CA ASN A 3 -9.97 9.98 3.43
C ASN A 3 -9.39 8.60 3.71
N TYR A 4 -8.06 8.47 3.62
CA TYR A 4 -7.37 7.27 4.08
C TYR A 4 -7.23 7.27 5.59
N ARG A 5 -7.48 6.12 6.22
CA ARG A 5 -7.24 5.91 7.65
C ARG A 5 -5.83 5.36 7.83
N ALA A 6 -4.96 6.13 8.47
CA ALA A 6 -3.63 5.69 8.88
C ALA A 6 -3.64 5.28 10.35
N ILE A 7 -3.03 4.14 10.69
CA ILE A 7 -2.80 3.67 12.05
C ILE A 7 -1.30 3.57 12.27
N VAL A 8 -0.83 4.08 13.40
CA VAL A 8 0.55 3.91 13.88
C VAL A 8 0.49 3.06 15.13
N SER A 9 1.28 1.99 15.17
CA SER A 9 1.32 1.04 16.27
C SER A 9 2.75 0.87 16.78
N ILE A 10 2.88 0.70 18.08
CA ILE A 10 4.13 0.31 18.75
C ILE A 10 3.81 -0.94 19.56
N ASP A 11 4.55 -2.01 19.29
CA ASP A 11 4.60 -3.18 20.15
C ASP A 11 5.83 -3.05 21.05
N SER A 12 5.61 -2.83 22.34
CA SER A 12 6.68 -2.66 23.32
C SER A 12 7.35 -3.96 23.73
N ASP A 13 6.65 -5.10 23.57
CA ASP A 13 7.16 -6.38 24.03
C ASP A 13 8.15 -6.95 23.00
N ASP A 14 7.85 -6.75 21.71
CA ASP A 14 8.70 -7.19 20.59
C ASP A 14 9.58 -6.07 19.97
N ASP A 15 9.52 -4.85 20.52
CA ASP A 15 10.21 -3.66 19.98
C ASP A 15 9.87 -3.40 18.49
N ILE A 16 8.58 -3.47 18.11
CA ILE A 16 8.15 -3.29 16.72
C ILE A 16 7.40 -1.97 16.55
N PHE A 17 7.79 -1.20 15.53
CA PHE A 17 7.02 -0.05 15.06
C PHE A 17 6.35 -0.37 13.73
N GLY A 18 5.07 -0.05 13.60
CA GLY A 18 4.28 -0.28 12.40
C GLY A 18 3.46 0.92 11.96
N VAL A 19 3.38 1.14 10.65
CA VAL A 19 2.47 2.07 10.00
C VAL A 19 1.56 1.28 9.08
N TYR A 20 0.26 1.54 9.18
CA TYR A 20 -0.79 0.87 8.41
C TYR A 20 -1.64 1.91 7.71
N TYR A 21 -1.83 1.79 6.40
CA TYR A 21 -2.77 2.59 5.61
C TYR A 21 -3.92 1.70 5.17
N ILE A 22 -5.13 2.04 5.60
CA ILE A 22 -6.32 1.24 5.32
C ILE A 22 -7.01 1.80 4.08
N CYS A 23 -7.29 0.91 3.14
CA CYS A 23 -8.07 1.21 1.95
C CYS A 23 -9.44 1.74 2.37
N PRO A 24 -9.95 2.83 1.78
CA PRO A 24 -11.20 3.46 2.19
C PRO A 24 -12.44 2.59 1.92
N MET A 25 -12.27 1.48 1.23
CA MET A 25 -13.33 0.57 0.83
C MET A 25 -12.95 -0.88 1.08
N LYS A 26 -13.98 -1.70 1.22
CA LYS A 26 -13.84 -3.15 1.34
C LYS A 26 -14.11 -3.81 0.00
N ILE A 27 -13.38 -4.88 -0.25
CA ILE A 27 -13.48 -5.72 -1.45
C ILE A 27 -14.66 -6.68 -1.30
N VAL A 28 -15.55 -6.69 -2.30
CA VAL A 28 -16.70 -7.61 -2.32
C VAL A 28 -16.22 -9.06 -2.40
N GLU A 29 -16.97 -9.97 -1.79
CA GLU A 29 -16.55 -11.35 -1.60
C GLU A 29 -16.16 -12.05 -2.90
N GLU A 30 -16.91 -11.81 -3.96
CA GLU A 30 -16.73 -12.39 -5.30
C GLU A 30 -15.41 -11.95 -5.96
N ARG A 31 -14.86 -10.80 -5.54
CA ARG A 31 -13.67 -10.20 -6.12
C ARG A 31 -12.41 -10.34 -5.26
N ARG A 32 -12.55 -10.80 -4.01
CA ARG A 32 -11.41 -10.97 -3.08
C ARG A 32 -10.29 -11.81 -3.67
N ARG A 33 -10.61 -12.85 -4.46
CA ARG A 33 -9.60 -13.69 -5.11
C ARG A 33 -8.79 -12.92 -6.16
N ASP A 34 -9.46 -12.19 -7.03
CA ASP A 34 -8.81 -11.44 -8.11
C ASP A 34 -7.95 -10.31 -7.53
N VAL A 35 -8.49 -9.60 -6.52
CA VAL A 35 -7.75 -8.56 -5.81
C VAL A 35 -6.57 -9.15 -5.04
N ALA A 36 -6.69 -10.33 -4.42
CA ALA A 36 -5.55 -10.97 -3.77
C ALA A 36 -4.40 -11.29 -4.74
N GLN A 37 -4.73 -11.73 -5.97
CA GLN A 37 -3.72 -11.97 -7.01
C GLN A 37 -3.03 -10.67 -7.41
N TYR A 38 -3.80 -9.58 -7.57
CA TYR A 38 -3.27 -8.25 -7.81
C TYR A 38 -2.31 -7.81 -6.71
N LEU A 39 -2.75 -7.87 -5.45
CA LEU A 39 -1.93 -7.45 -4.30
C LEU A 39 -0.66 -8.30 -4.15
N ALA A 40 -0.72 -9.60 -4.42
CA ALA A 40 0.46 -10.46 -4.43
C ALA A 40 1.47 -10.04 -5.52
N ALA A 41 0.98 -9.69 -6.72
CA ALA A 41 1.83 -9.20 -7.80
C ALA A 41 2.44 -7.82 -7.49
N VAL A 42 1.69 -6.93 -6.82
CA VAL A 42 2.22 -5.66 -6.31
C VAL A 42 3.28 -5.89 -5.23
N ASN A 43 3.03 -6.80 -4.29
CA ASN A 43 3.95 -7.15 -3.21
C ASN A 43 5.30 -7.65 -3.72
N TYR A 44 5.33 -8.34 -4.86
CA TYR A 44 6.57 -8.76 -5.52
C TYR A 44 7.40 -7.57 -6.04
N LYS A 45 6.78 -6.43 -6.33
CA LYS A 45 7.45 -5.24 -6.90
C LYS A 45 7.86 -4.20 -5.87
N VAL A 46 7.13 -4.07 -4.77
CA VAL A 46 7.42 -3.05 -3.76
C VAL A 46 8.62 -3.47 -2.91
N MET A 47 9.53 -2.53 -2.67
CA MET A 47 10.75 -2.79 -1.89
C MET A 47 10.50 -2.72 -0.38
N LEU A 48 9.58 -1.87 0.05
CA LEU A 48 9.33 -1.61 1.47
C LEU A 48 7.83 -1.73 1.76
N GLY A 49 7.48 -2.65 2.66
CA GLY A 49 6.10 -2.92 3.06
C GLY A 49 5.41 -3.97 2.20
N HIS A 50 4.13 -4.22 2.51
CA HIS A 50 3.27 -5.11 1.74
C HIS A 50 1.80 -4.74 1.92
N PHE A 51 0.97 -5.16 0.98
CA PHE A 51 -0.48 -5.17 1.10
C PHE A 51 -0.97 -6.45 1.79
N ASP A 52 -1.96 -6.28 2.65
CA ASP A 52 -2.78 -7.34 3.24
C ASP A 52 -4.20 -7.25 2.68
N LEU A 53 -4.86 -8.40 2.55
CA LEU A 53 -6.30 -8.53 2.34
C LEU A 53 -6.87 -9.44 3.43
N ASP A 54 -7.85 -8.95 4.19
CA ASP A 54 -8.66 -9.81 5.05
C ASP A 54 -9.78 -10.46 4.23
N PHE A 55 -9.69 -11.78 4.04
CA PHE A 55 -10.69 -12.53 3.28
C PHE A 55 -12.06 -12.62 3.96
N ARG A 56 -12.16 -12.31 5.26
CA ARG A 56 -13.43 -12.38 6.00
C ARG A 56 -14.34 -11.21 5.66
N ASP A 57 -13.78 -10.01 5.53
CA ASP A 57 -14.57 -8.80 5.34
C ASP A 57 -14.14 -7.93 4.14
N GLY A 58 -13.02 -8.25 3.50
CA GLY A 58 -12.52 -7.52 2.34
C GLY A 58 -11.70 -6.28 2.69
N GLU A 59 -11.30 -6.06 3.96
CA GLU A 59 -10.40 -4.96 4.29
C GLU A 59 -9.04 -5.14 3.61
N VAL A 60 -8.60 -4.11 2.87
CA VAL A 60 -7.25 -4.02 2.32
C VAL A 60 -6.46 -2.98 3.10
N ARG A 61 -5.21 -3.29 3.40
CA ARG A 61 -4.29 -2.32 4.01
C ARG A 61 -2.88 -2.46 3.47
N PHE A 62 -2.15 -1.35 3.44
CA PHE A 62 -0.70 -1.35 3.24
C PHE A 62 0.01 -1.25 4.58
N LYS A 63 1.00 -2.11 4.83
CA LYS A 63 1.74 -2.21 6.08
C LYS A 63 3.23 -1.99 5.83
N ILE A 64 3.85 -1.14 6.64
CA ILE A 64 5.31 -1.10 6.83
C ILE A 64 5.60 -1.30 8.31
N SER A 65 6.51 -2.21 8.65
CA SER A 65 6.98 -2.38 10.02
C SER A 65 8.49 -2.48 10.09
N THR A 66 9.08 -2.05 11.20
CA THR A 66 10.50 -2.14 11.49
C THR A 66 10.74 -2.56 12.93
N ILE A 67 11.83 -3.27 13.16
CA ILE A 67 12.31 -3.64 14.50
C ILE A 67 13.09 -2.44 15.05
N LEU A 68 12.90 -2.13 16.33
CA LEU A 68 13.54 -1.03 17.04
C LEU A 68 14.75 -1.47 17.84
N LYS A 69 14.82 -2.74 18.29
CA LYS A 69 15.78 -3.27 19.27
C LYS A 69 17.12 -2.52 19.34
N GLY A 70 17.33 -1.76 20.42
CA GLY A 70 18.58 -1.02 20.70
C GLY A 70 18.77 0.28 19.91
N SER A 71 17.83 0.66 19.05
CA SER A 71 17.83 1.87 18.24
C SER A 71 16.56 2.69 18.47
N LYS A 72 16.63 3.99 18.21
CA LYS A 72 15.46 4.89 18.23
C LYS A 72 15.08 5.20 16.79
N LEU A 73 13.78 5.15 16.50
CA LEU A 73 13.26 5.74 15.27
C LEU A 73 13.49 7.25 15.28
N SER A 74 14.17 7.77 14.27
CA SER A 74 14.22 9.21 14.07
C SER A 74 12.89 9.73 13.54
N ARG A 75 12.62 11.02 13.76
CA ARG A 75 11.43 11.68 13.21
C ARG A 75 11.40 11.56 11.67
N GLU A 76 12.56 11.63 11.04
CA GLU A 76 12.75 11.52 9.60
C GLU A 76 12.38 10.13 9.10
N MET A 77 12.79 9.08 9.81
CA MET A 77 12.41 7.69 9.47
C MET A 77 10.90 7.50 9.56
N VAL A 78 10.26 7.95 10.66
CA VAL A 78 8.80 7.88 10.80
C VAL A 78 8.09 8.63 9.67
N LYS A 79 8.55 9.86 9.36
CA LYS A 79 8.00 10.67 8.26
C LYS A 79 8.14 9.96 6.91
N GLN A 80 9.28 9.30 6.66
CA GLN A 80 9.48 8.53 5.44
C GLN A 80 8.58 7.29 5.40
N MET A 81 8.45 6.53 6.48
CA MET A 81 7.56 5.36 6.53
C MET A 81 6.10 5.74 6.25
N VAL A 82 5.60 6.81 6.87
CA VAL A 82 4.25 7.35 6.60
C VAL A 82 4.13 7.81 5.14
N GLY A 83 5.11 8.58 4.65
CA GLY A 83 5.10 9.09 3.28
C GLY A 83 5.16 8.00 2.22
N ILE A 84 5.96 6.96 2.41
CA ILE A 84 6.03 5.79 1.53
C ILE A 84 4.71 5.03 1.57
N SER A 85 4.16 4.78 2.76
CA SER A 85 2.89 4.05 2.91
C SER A 85 1.75 4.72 2.15
N MET A 86 1.61 6.03 2.30
CA MET A 86 0.60 6.83 1.62
C MET A 86 0.79 6.81 0.10
N LYS A 87 2.02 7.09 -0.37
CA LYS A 87 2.33 7.12 -1.82
C LYS A 87 2.11 5.76 -2.48
N THR A 88 2.47 4.68 -1.80
CA THR A 88 2.29 3.32 -2.32
C THR A 88 0.80 2.96 -2.40
N MET A 89 0.01 3.28 -1.37
CA MET A 89 -1.44 3.12 -1.42
C MET A 89 -2.05 3.91 -2.59
N ASP A 90 -1.73 5.20 -2.71
CA ASP A 90 -2.24 6.05 -3.80
C ASP A 90 -1.84 5.53 -5.18
N ARG A 91 -0.62 5.03 -5.34
CA ARG A 91 -0.12 4.49 -6.61
C ARG A 91 -0.89 3.25 -7.05
N PHE A 92 -1.14 2.30 -6.15
CA PHE A 92 -1.73 1.01 -6.50
C PHE A 92 -3.24 0.94 -6.29
N PHE A 93 -3.84 1.91 -5.61
CA PHE A 93 -5.30 2.00 -5.43
C PHE A 93 -6.08 1.95 -6.76
N PRO A 94 -5.68 2.66 -7.84
CA PRO A 94 -6.37 2.55 -9.13
C PRO A 94 -6.41 1.13 -9.70
N GLY A 95 -5.36 0.33 -9.48
CA GLY A 95 -5.34 -1.06 -9.93
C GLY A 95 -6.25 -1.95 -9.09
N ILE A 96 -6.33 -1.72 -7.78
CA ILE A 96 -7.34 -2.36 -6.91
C ILE A 96 -8.75 -2.09 -7.45
N MET A 97 -9.05 -0.83 -7.80
CA MET A 97 -10.35 -0.43 -8.35
C MET A 97 -10.64 -1.08 -9.70
N ALA A 98 -9.63 -1.19 -10.56
CA ALA A 98 -9.77 -1.79 -11.89
C ALA A 98 -10.09 -3.28 -11.80
N VAL A 99 -9.50 -4.00 -10.85
CA VAL A 99 -9.77 -5.43 -10.63
C VAL A 99 -11.13 -5.62 -9.96
N GLU A 100 -11.46 -4.81 -8.96
CA GLU A 100 -12.74 -4.86 -8.24
C GLU A 100 -13.94 -4.61 -9.16
N PHE A 101 -13.91 -3.49 -9.90
CA PHE A 101 -15.07 -3.00 -10.65
C PHE A 101 -14.94 -3.17 -12.17
N GLY A 102 -13.72 -3.12 -12.69
CA GLY A 102 -13.47 -3.03 -14.13
C GLY A 102 -13.40 -4.38 -14.86
N ASN A 103 -13.48 -5.50 -14.13
CA ASN A 103 -13.26 -6.85 -14.67
C ASN A 103 -11.93 -6.98 -15.45
N VAL A 104 -10.94 -6.17 -15.06
CA VAL A 104 -9.59 -6.17 -15.63
C VAL A 104 -8.80 -7.30 -14.98
N ALA A 105 -8.07 -8.08 -15.79
CA ALA A 105 -7.18 -9.11 -15.24
C ALA A 105 -6.10 -8.46 -14.37
N PHE A 106 -5.72 -9.10 -13.28
CA PHE A 106 -4.84 -8.49 -12.28
C PHE A 106 -3.46 -8.08 -12.84
N LEU A 107 -2.91 -8.83 -13.81
CA LEU A 107 -1.64 -8.47 -14.47
C LEU A 107 -1.77 -7.21 -15.33
N ASP A 108 -2.85 -7.11 -16.10
CA ASP A 108 -3.12 -5.94 -16.95
C ASP A 108 -3.35 -4.70 -16.09
N ALA A 109 -4.09 -4.83 -14.98
CA ALA A 109 -4.29 -3.75 -14.02
C ALA A 109 -2.96 -3.25 -13.43
N LEU A 110 -2.04 -4.17 -13.14
CA LEU A 110 -0.71 -3.82 -12.63
C LEU A 110 0.13 -3.12 -13.70
N GLU A 111 0.12 -3.62 -14.93
CA GLU A 111 0.85 -3.01 -16.04
C GLU A 111 0.37 -1.57 -16.31
N ASN A 112 -0.95 -1.36 -16.33
CA ASN A 112 -1.55 -0.03 -16.52
C ASN A 112 -1.11 0.97 -15.45
N VAL A 113 -1.04 0.54 -14.18
CA VAL A 113 -0.54 1.37 -13.08
C VAL A 113 0.94 1.73 -13.27
N GLU A 114 1.77 0.76 -13.70
CA GLU A 114 3.19 1.02 -13.95
C GLU A 114 3.43 2.00 -15.10
N GLN A 115 2.69 1.84 -16.20
CA GLN A 115 2.79 2.74 -17.37
C GLN A 115 2.33 4.15 -17.01
N SER A 116 1.24 4.28 -16.24
CA SER A 116 0.74 5.58 -15.79
C SER A 116 1.72 6.30 -14.86
N ASN A 117 2.44 5.54 -14.02
CA ASN A 117 3.46 6.09 -13.12
C ASN A 117 4.75 6.50 -13.87
N ALA A 118 5.14 5.76 -14.92
CA ALA A 118 6.28 6.12 -15.76
C ALA A 118 6.02 7.38 -16.62
N ALA A 119 4.75 7.70 -16.88
CA ALA A 119 4.35 8.88 -17.67
C ALA A 119 4.37 10.20 -16.89
N VAL A 120 4.58 10.19 -15.56
CA VAL A 120 4.76 11.42 -14.77
C VAL A 120 6.22 11.85 -14.86
N PRO A 121 6.56 12.94 -15.58
CA PRO A 121 7.94 13.42 -15.67
C PRO A 121 8.44 13.81 -14.26
N PRO A 122 9.72 13.58 -13.94
CA PRO A 122 10.28 14.02 -12.68
C PRO A 122 10.05 15.53 -12.51
N PRO A 123 9.69 16.00 -11.29
CA PRO A 123 9.47 17.42 -11.06
C PRO A 123 10.70 18.20 -11.51
N ALA A 124 10.47 19.25 -12.32
CA ALA A 124 11.52 20.14 -12.76
C ALA A 124 12.31 20.60 -11.52
N GLN A 125 13.60 20.28 -11.49
CA GLN A 125 14.48 20.76 -10.44
C GLN A 125 14.43 22.28 -10.48
N SER A 126 13.89 22.89 -9.43
CA SER A 126 13.94 24.33 -9.25
C SER A 126 15.42 24.70 -9.14
N GLN A 127 15.92 25.41 -10.15
CA GLN A 127 17.19 26.11 -10.10
C GLN A 127 17.13 27.25 -9.07
#